data_AF-A0A916EID1-F1
#
_entry.id   AF-A0A916EID1-F1
#
_cell.length_a   1.000
_cell.length_b   1.000
_cell.length_c   1.000
_cell.angle_alpha   90.00
_cell.angle_beta   90.00
_cell.angle_gamma   90.00
#
_symmetry.space_group_name_H-M   'P 1'
#
loop_
_entity.id
_entity.type
_entity.pdbx_description
1 polymer ?
#
loop_
_entity_poly.entity_id
_entity_poly.type
_entity_poly.pdbx_seq_one_letter_code
_entity_poly.pdbx_strand_id
1 'polypeptide(L)'
;MKYHGSLKVKIFEISDYDLNKDERREKYKDYHVLLCEKCNQKVNKRDYKCNNCYNMETDPNEKIHMRLGSCKECHQNGFRIINLKVLNI
;
A
#
# COMPACT_ATOMS: atom_id res chain seq x y z
N MET A 1 12.97 22.02 5.01
CA MET A 1 13.25 21.50 3.66
C MET A 1 12.68 22.50 2.65
N LYS A 2 13.54 23.30 2.00
CA LYS A 2 13.11 24.29 1.00
C LYS A 2 13.14 23.62 -0.37
N TYR A 3 11.98 23.40 -0.98
CA TYR A 3 11.89 22.86 -2.34
C TYR A 3 11.94 24.03 -3.33
N HIS A 4 13.00 24.08 -4.14
CA HIS A 4 13.06 24.95 -5.32
C HIS A 4 12.43 24.19 -6.50
N GLY A 5 11.08 24.15 -6.53
CA GLY A 5 10.31 23.45 -7.56
C GLY A 5 8.85 23.23 -7.17
N SER A 6 8.01 22.85 -8.14
CA SER A 6 6.60 22.53 -7.88
C SER A 6 6.46 21.25 -7.06
N LEU A 7 5.82 21.35 -5.89
CA LEU A 7 5.59 20.24 -5.00
C LEU A 7 4.51 19.30 -5.58
N LYS A 8 4.93 18.14 -6.11
CA LYS A 8 4.00 17.10 -6.56
C LYS A 8 3.51 16.26 -5.38
N VAL A 9 2.23 16.33 -5.07
CA VAL A 9 1.57 15.53 -4.01
C VAL A 9 0.62 14.53 -4.66
N LYS A 10 0.52 13.32 -4.10
CA LYS A 10 -0.38 12.26 -4.58
C LYS A 10 -0.98 11.48 -3.43
N ILE A 11 -2.19 10.97 -3.64
CA ILE A 11 -2.84 10.04 -2.73
C ILE A 11 -2.32 8.62 -2.98
N PHE A 12 -2.00 7.94 -1.90
CA PHE A 12 -1.71 6.51 -1.86
C PHE A 12 -3.01 5.79 -1.51
N GLU A 13 -3.56 5.07 -2.47
CA GLU A 13 -4.85 4.39 -2.33
C GLU A 13 -4.67 3.07 -1.57
N ILE A 14 -5.72 2.57 -0.94
CA ILE A 14 -5.63 1.28 -0.22
C ILE A 14 -5.38 0.13 -1.22
N SER A 15 -5.98 0.20 -2.42
CA SER A 15 -5.79 -0.74 -3.52
C SER A 15 -4.33 -0.80 -4.01
N ASP A 16 -3.50 0.22 -3.75
CA ASP A 16 -2.09 0.17 -4.08
C ASP A 16 -1.30 -0.85 -3.27
N TYR A 17 -1.90 -1.40 -2.21
CA TYR A 17 -1.33 -2.57 -1.57
C TYR A 17 -1.35 -3.81 -2.46
N ASP A 18 -2.21 -3.92 -3.47
CA ASP A 18 -2.14 -5.04 -4.43
C ASP A 18 -0.88 -5.00 -5.30
N LEU A 19 -0.29 -3.82 -5.49
CA LEU A 19 0.99 -3.67 -6.19
C LEU A 19 2.13 -4.17 -5.30
N ASN A 20 3.15 -4.79 -5.92
CA ASN A 20 4.39 -5.10 -5.22
C ASN A 20 5.22 -3.83 -4.95
N LYS A 21 6.28 -3.94 -4.15
CA LYS A 21 7.11 -2.78 -3.76
C LYS A 21 7.70 -2.03 -4.96
N ASP A 22 8.15 -2.73 -5.99
CA ASP A 22 8.79 -2.13 -7.16
C ASP A 22 7.75 -1.43 -8.05
N GLU A 23 6.56 -2.02 -8.20
CA GLU A 23 5.42 -1.39 -8.87
C GLU A 23 4.97 -0.12 -8.17
N ARG A 24 4.87 -0.13 -6.84
CA ARG A 24 4.56 1.09 -6.06
C ARG A 24 5.65 2.15 -6.24
N ARG A 25 6.92 1.73 -6.23
CA ARG A 25 8.06 2.63 -6.43
C ARG A 25 7.97 3.31 -7.79
N GLU A 26 7.69 2.56 -8.84
CA GLU A 26 7.56 3.06 -10.20
C GLU A 26 6.35 3.99 -10.34
N LYS A 27 5.17 3.60 -9.81
CA LYS A 27 3.95 4.43 -9.80
C LYS A 27 4.19 5.79 -9.16
N TYR A 28 5.02 5.86 -8.13
CA TYR A 28 5.18 7.05 -7.29
C TYR A 28 6.53 7.77 -7.39
N LYS A 29 7.39 7.40 -8.35
CA LYS A 29 8.77 7.92 -8.47
C LYS A 29 8.86 9.45 -8.58
N ASP A 30 7.90 10.08 -9.26
CA ASP A 30 7.92 11.52 -9.57
C ASP A 30 7.19 12.40 -8.55
N TYR A 31 6.50 11.80 -7.57
CA TYR A 31 5.81 12.55 -6.53
C TYR A 31 6.75 12.83 -5.37
N HIS A 32 6.58 13.95 -4.67
CA HIS A 32 7.40 14.37 -3.53
C HIS A 32 6.77 13.98 -2.19
N VAL A 33 5.44 14.05 -2.11
CA VAL A 33 4.67 13.70 -0.91
C VAL A 33 3.58 12.71 -1.32
N LEU A 34 3.46 11.64 -0.54
CA LEU A 34 2.37 10.69 -0.64
C LEU A 34 1.55 10.77 0.65
N LEU A 35 0.24 10.92 0.53
CA LEU A 35 -0.69 10.91 1.66
C LEU A 35 -1.54 9.65 1.58
N CYS A 36 -1.67 8.93 2.69
CA CYS A 36 -2.50 7.74 2.75
C CYS A 36 -3.98 8.13 2.67
N GLU A 37 -4.73 7.54 1.75
CA GLU A 37 -6.18 7.74 1.60
C GLU A 37 -6.93 7.52 2.92
N LYS A 38 -6.60 6.46 3.66
CA LYS A 38 -7.32 6.07 4.88
C LYS A 38 -7.14 7.01 6.06
N CYS A 39 -5.93 7.55 6.26
CA CYS A 39 -5.60 8.27 7.49
C CYS A 39 -5.00 9.66 7.27
N ASN A 40 -4.85 10.09 6.00
CA ASN A 40 -4.24 11.36 5.59
C ASN A 40 -2.81 11.60 6.09
N GLN A 41 -2.17 10.59 6.70
CA GLN A 41 -0.80 10.65 7.14
C GLN A 41 0.16 10.41 5.97
N LYS A 42 1.35 11.01 6.07
CA LYS A 42 2.41 10.83 5.08
C LYS A 42 2.83 9.37 5.00
N VAL A 43 2.87 8.83 3.79
CA VAL A 43 3.36 7.48 3.50
C VAL A 43 4.89 7.45 3.53
N ASN A 44 5.44 6.39 4.10
CA ASN A 44 6.88 6.15 4.07
C ASN A 44 7.30 5.70 2.66
N LYS A 45 8.08 6.53 1.98
CA LYS A 45 8.57 6.25 0.62
C LYS A 45 9.70 5.23 0.54
N ARG A 46 10.36 4.89 1.65
CA ARG A 46 11.35 3.79 1.65
C ARG A 46 10.66 2.45 1.42
N ASP A 47 9.47 2.29 1.99
CA ASP A 47 8.70 1.05 1.96
C ASP A 47 7.43 1.13 1.11
N TYR A 48 7.11 2.32 0.58
CA TYR A 48 5.83 2.66 -0.06
C TYR A 48 4.63 2.08 0.70
N LYS A 49 4.58 2.39 2.00
CA LYS A 49 3.60 1.89 2.97
C LYS A 49 3.27 2.95 4.02
N CYS A 50 2.01 3.03 4.43
CA CYS A 50 1.60 3.86 5.56
C CYS A 50 1.95 3.17 6.88
N ASN A 51 2.89 3.72 7.66
CA ASN A 51 3.28 3.16 8.96
C ASN A 51 2.14 3.19 9.98
N ASN A 52 1.32 4.24 9.99
CA ASN A 52 0.20 4.34 10.91
C ASN A 52 -0.83 3.23 10.68
N CYS A 53 -1.30 3.08 9.43
CA CYS A 53 -2.22 1.98 9.09
C CYS A 53 -1.60 0.61 9.32
N TYR A 54 -0.31 0.41 9.01
CA TYR A 54 0.37 -0.86 9.23
C TYR A 54 0.46 -1.25 10.71
N ASN A 55 0.73 -0.29 11.58
CA ASN A 55 0.82 -0.54 13.03
C ASN A 55 -0.54 -0.85 13.65
N MET A 56 -1.61 -0.22 13.14
CA MET A 56 -2.99 -0.48 13.57
C MET A 56 -3.59 -1.76 12.97
N GLU A 57 -3.01 -2.32 11.91
CA GLU A 57 -3.51 -3.56 11.32
C GLU A 57 -3.31 -4.74 12.29
N THR A 58 -4.36 -5.52 12.47
CA THR A 58 -4.39 -6.66 13.40
C THR A 58 -4.27 -7.98 12.66
N ASP A 59 -4.71 -8.03 11.40
CA ASP A 59 -4.62 -9.23 10.56
C ASP A 59 -3.17 -9.44 10.07
N PRO A 60 -2.50 -10.56 10.44
CA PRO A 60 -1.16 -10.87 9.96
C PRO A 60 -1.06 -10.98 8.44
N ASN A 61 -2.10 -11.48 7.76
CA ASN A 61 -2.12 -11.60 6.31
C ASN A 61 -2.17 -10.23 5.65
N GLU A 62 -2.99 -9.31 6.17
CA GLU A 62 -3.00 -7.93 5.69
C GLU A 62 -1.68 -7.22 5.97
N LYS A 63 -1.02 -7.49 7.11
CA LYS A 63 0.34 -6.99 7.34
C LYS A 63 1.35 -7.48 6.32
N ILE A 64 1.25 -8.74 5.88
CA ILE A 64 2.10 -9.30 4.82
C ILE A 64 1.77 -8.64 3.48
N HIS A 65 0.48 -8.54 3.14
CA HIS A 65 -0.01 -7.88 1.93
C HIS A 65 0.46 -6.42 1.84
N MET A 66 0.31 -5.63 2.91
CA MET A 66 0.79 -4.26 2.97
C MET A 66 2.31 -4.15 2.78
N ARG A 67 3.08 -5.16 3.21
CA ARG A 67 4.55 -5.18 3.09
C ARG A 67 5.03 -5.62 1.72
N LEU A 68 4.44 -6.65 1.13
CA LEU A 68 4.98 -7.33 -0.05
C LEU A 68 4.19 -7.04 -1.33
N GLY A 69 2.90 -6.76 -1.16
CA GLY A 69 1.92 -6.69 -2.24
C GLY A 69 1.27 -8.02 -2.54
N SER A 70 0.39 -8.04 -3.54
CA SER A 70 -0.26 -9.25 -4.01
C SER A 70 0.66 -10.02 -4.95
N CYS A 71 0.84 -11.32 -4.69
CA CYS A 71 1.60 -12.22 -5.56
C CYS A 71 0.75 -12.58 -6.78
N LYS A 72 1.05 -11.99 -7.94
CA LYS A 72 0.31 -12.22 -9.20
C LYS A 72 0.34 -13.70 -9.64
N GLU A 73 1.46 -14.38 -9.42
CA GLU A 73 1.63 -15.82 -9.74
C GLU A 73 0.85 -16.74 -8.80
N CYS A 74 0.69 -16.34 -7.54
CA CYS A 74 -0.04 -17.11 -6.53
C CYS A 74 -1.56 -17.10 -6.79
N HIS A 75 -2.08 -16.05 -7.45
CA HIS A 75 -3.48 -16.00 -7.90
C HIS A 75 -3.78 -16.99 -9.04
N GLN A 76 -2.77 -17.40 -9.84
CA GLN A 76 -2.96 -18.30 -10.97
C GLN A 76 -3.01 -19.79 -10.56
N ASN A 77 -2.42 -20.15 -9.42
CA ASN A 77 -2.27 -21.54 -8.97
C ASN A 77 -3.21 -21.96 -7.82
N GLY A 78 -4.37 -21.30 -7.67
CA GLY A 78 -5.47 -21.86 -6.87
C GLY A 78 -5.27 -21.88 -5.35
N PHE A 79 -4.29 -21.16 -4.78
CA PHE A 79 -4.35 -20.82 -3.35
C PHE A 79 -5.27 -19.62 -3.16
N ARG A 80 -6.57 -19.94 -3.16
CA ARG A 80 -7.63 -19.05 -2.69
C ARG A 80 -7.35 -18.77 -1.21
N ILE A 81 -6.66 -17.68 -0.87
CA ILE A 81 -6.89 -17.06 0.43
C ILE A 81 -8.31 -16.52 0.33
N ILE A 82 -9.24 -17.37 0.75
CA ILE A 82 -10.63 -17.05 1.01
C ILE A 82 -10.64 -15.75 1.81
N ASN A 83 -11.21 -14.72 1.19
CA ASN A 83 -11.87 -13.62 1.87
C ASN A 83 -12.82 -14.22 2.93
N LEU A 84 -12.37 -14.33 4.18
CA LEU A 84 -13.24 -14.63 5.33
C LEU A 84 -13.99 -13.38 5.82
N LYS A 85 -14.32 -12.44 4.92
CA LYS A 85 -15.12 -11.25 5.23
C LYS A 85 -16.45 -11.14 4.49
N VAL A 86 -16.94 -12.22 3.87
CA VAL A 86 -18.34 -12.29 3.39
C VAL A 86 -18.98 -13.60 3.81
N LEU A 87 -19.17 -13.77 5.11
CA LEU A 87 -20.17 -14.68 5.70
C LEU A 87 -20.31 -14.28 7.18
N ASN A 88 -20.92 -13.12 7.39
CA ASN A 88 -21.56 -12.73 8.63
C ASN A 88 -22.68 -11.75 8.26
N ILE A 89 -23.73 -12.32 7.67
CA ILE A 89 -25.17 -12.05 7.81
C ILE A 89 -25.90 -13.13 7.01
#